data_AF-A0A1F7S1X8-F1
#
_entry.id   AF-A0A1F7S1X8-F1
#
_cell.length_a   1.000
_cell.length_b   1.000
_cell.length_c   1.000
_cell.angle_alpha   90.00
_cell.angle_beta   90.00
_cell.angle_gamma   90.00
#
_symmetry.space_group_name_H-M   'P 1'
#
loop_
_entity.id
_entity.type
_entity.pdbx_description
1 polymer ?
#
loop_
_entity_poly.entity_id
_entity_poly.type
_entity_poly.pdbx_seq_one_letter_code
_entity_poly.pdbx_strand_id
1 'polypeptide(L)' 'MKTLTKKVSELTVDELKGVIHEVIAEDFAELGETFAILANKKIMRQIKQADKDWASKKNNAYTSWDKVKSV' A
#
# COMPACT_ATOMS: atom_id res chain seq x y z
N MET A 1 -6.65 -17.73 -1.20
CA MET A 1 -6.41 -18.70 -0.09
C MET A 1 -6.97 -20.09 -0.37
N LYS A 2 -6.10 -21.11 -0.46
CA LYS A 2 -6.54 -22.49 -0.22
C LYS A 2 -6.88 -22.61 1.26
N THR A 3 -8.11 -22.94 1.60
CA THR A 3 -8.53 -23.13 2.99
C THR A 3 -7.77 -24.31 3.58
N LEU A 4 -6.89 -24.07 4.54
CA LEU A 4 -6.24 -25.14 5.29
C LEU A 4 -7.27 -25.82 6.17
N THR A 5 -7.50 -27.10 5.92
CA THR A 5 -8.42 -27.95 6.68
C THR A 5 -7.80 -28.49 7.97
N LYS A 6 -6.49 -28.31 8.17
CA LYS A 6 -5.74 -28.71 9.37
C LYS A 6 -5.81 -27.65 10.46
N LYS A 7 -5.81 -28.07 11.72
CA LYS A 7 -5.63 -27.15 12.85
C LYS A 7 -4.18 -26.64 12.88
N VAL A 8 -3.95 -25.44 13.42
CA VAL A 8 -2.61 -24.86 13.57
C VAL A 8 -1.66 -25.79 14.33
N SER A 9 -2.17 -26.51 15.34
CA SER A 9 -1.43 -27.50 16.12
C SER A 9 -0.96 -28.72 15.33
N GLU A 10 -1.51 -28.93 14.13
CA GLU A 10 -1.24 -30.07 13.25
C GLU A 10 -0.30 -29.68 12.10
N LEU A 11 0.10 -28.41 12.01
CA LEU A 11 1.05 -27.93 11.02
C LEU A 11 2.48 -28.21 11.47
N THR A 12 3.27 -28.72 10.54
CA THR A 12 4.73 -28.69 10.68
C THR A 12 5.25 -27.26 10.63
N VAL A 13 6.47 -27.05 11.12
CA VAL A 13 7.13 -25.73 11.09
C VAL A 13 7.21 -25.18 9.65
N ASP A 14 7.46 -26.04 8.66
CA ASP A 14 7.60 -25.61 7.27
C ASP A 14 6.25 -25.27 6.63
N GLU A 15 5.17 -26.00 6.96
CA GLU A 15 3.82 -25.63 6.55
C GLU A 15 3.40 -24.29 7.15
N LEU A 16 3.69 -24.06 8.45
CA LEU A 16 3.40 -22.78 9.10
C LEU A 16 4.18 -21.62 8.47
N LYS A 17 5.46 -21.81 8.15
CA LYS A 17 6.27 -20.81 7.42
C LYS A 17 5.67 -20.52 6.05
N GLY A 18 5.18 -21.53 5.34
CA GLY A 18 4.50 -21.37 4.06
C GLY A 18 3.28 -20.46 4.15
N VAL A 19 2.42 -20.68 5.16
CA VAL A 19 1.24 -19.83 5.40
C VAL A 19 1.64 -18.38 5.71
N ILE A 20 2.63 -18.20 6.58
CA ILE A 20 3.12 -16.86 6.93
C ILE A 20 3.65 -16.15 5.68
N HIS A 21 4.44 -16.83 4.85
CA HIS A 21 4.95 -16.25 3.61
C HIS A 21 3.84 -15.91 2.61
N GLU A 22 2.81 -16.75 2.47
CA GLU A 22 1.65 -16.44 1.61
C GLU A 22 0.91 -15.18 2.09
N VAL A 23 0.57 -15.11 3.38
CA VAL A 23 -0.12 -13.95 3.96
C VAL A 23 0.71 -12.69 3.81
N ILE A 24 2.01 -12.77 4.13
CA ILE A 24 2.94 -11.66 3.91
C ILE A 24 2.96 -11.28 2.43
N ALA A 25 3.05 -12.23 1.50
CA ALA A 25 3.07 -11.91 0.08
C ALA A 25 1.77 -11.25 -0.41
N GLU A 26 0.60 -11.69 0.09
CA GLU A 26 -0.70 -11.06 -0.19
C GLU A 26 -0.72 -9.62 0.33
N ASP A 27 -0.36 -9.41 1.61
CA ASP A 27 -0.30 -8.08 2.23
C ASP A 27 0.68 -7.14 1.49
N PHE A 28 1.85 -7.65 1.10
CA PHE A 28 2.84 -6.87 0.36
C PHE A 28 2.41 -6.58 -1.08
N ALA A 29 1.62 -7.45 -1.71
CA ALA A 29 1.04 -7.20 -3.03
C ALA A 29 0.02 -6.05 -2.98
N GLU A 30 -0.82 -6.00 -1.94
CA GLU A 30 -1.74 -4.88 -1.70
C GLU A 30 -0.99 -3.56 -1.43
N LEU A 31 0.15 -3.63 -0.75
CA LEU A 31 1.01 -2.47 -0.50
C LEU A 31 1.87 -2.06 -1.69
N GLY A 32 1.93 -2.85 -2.77
CA GLY A 32 2.81 -2.62 -3.92
C GLY A 32 2.57 -1.27 -4.62
N GLU A 33 1.30 -0.93 -4.86
CA GLU A 33 0.92 0.36 -5.45
C GLU A 33 1.29 1.53 -4.52
N THR A 34 1.07 1.36 -3.22
CA THR A 34 1.44 2.35 -2.20
C THR A 34 2.95 2.58 -2.17
N PHE A 35 3.75 1.52 -2.22
CA PHE A 35 5.22 1.65 -2.28
C PHE A 35 5.68 2.30 -3.58
N ALA A 36 5.06 1.99 -4.72
CA ALA A 36 5.37 2.61 -6.00
C ALA A 36 5.11 4.14 -5.97
N ILE A 37 3.99 4.56 -5.37
CA ILE A 37 3.65 5.97 -5.15
C ILE A 37 4.67 6.65 -4.23
N LEU A 38 5.00 6.02 -3.10
CA LEU A 38 5.96 6.56 -2.13
C LEU A 38 7.38 6.67 -2.71
N ALA A 39 7.77 5.74 -3.60
CA ALA A 39 9.04 5.77 -4.30
C ALA A 39 9.10 6.84 -5.40
N ASN A 40 7.95 7.25 -5.95
CA ASN A 40 7.88 8.30 -6.95
C ASN A 40 8.04 9.69 -6.31
N LYS A 41 9.27 10.21 -6.36
CA LYS A 41 9.65 11.53 -5.81
C LYS A 41 8.81 12.69 -6.37
N LYS A 42 8.31 12.60 -7.61
CA LYS A 42 7.51 13.66 -8.25
C LYS A 42 6.10 13.68 -7.70
N ILE A 43 5.46 12.51 -7.62
CA ILE A 43 4.13 12.34 -6.99
C ILE A 43 4.20 12.78 -5.51
N MET A 44 5.20 12.32 -4.76
CA MET A 44 5.37 12.70 -3.36
C MET A 44 5.58 14.20 -3.13
N ARG A 45 6.24 14.90 -4.07
CA ARG A 45 6.35 16.37 -4.00
C ARG A 45 5.01 17.05 -4.23
N GLN A 46 4.19 16.55 -5.15
CA GLN A 46 2.86 17.09 -5.41
C GLN A 46 1.90 16.85 -4.24
N ILE A 47 1.92 15.65 -3.64
CA ILE A 47 1.15 15.34 -2.43
C ILE A 47 1.51 16.32 -1.30
N LYS A 48 2.81 16.48 -1.00
CA LYS A 48 3.27 17.43 0.03
C LYS A 48 2.90 18.88 -0.27
N GLN A 49 2.83 19.26 -1.54
CA GLN A 49 2.42 20.61 -1.93
C GLN A 49 0.92 20.81 -1.74
N ALA A 50 0.11 19.81 -2.10
CA ALA A 50 -1.34 19.82 -1.86
C ALA A 50 -1.66 19.93 -0.36
N ASP A 51 -0.95 19.19 0.50
CA ASP A 51 -1.10 19.29 1.96
C ASP A 51 -0.81 20.70 2.49
N LYS A 52 0.26 21.34 1.99
CA LYS A 52 0.62 22.72 2.36
C LYS A 52 -0.45 23.72 1.90
N ASP A 53 -0.91 23.58 0.66
CA ASP A 53 -1.90 24.50 0.12
C ASP A 53 -3.25 24.35 0.83
N TRP A 54 -3.64 23.12 1.19
CA TRP A 54 -4.79 22.84 2.05
C TRP A 54 -4.66 23.49 3.43
N ALA A 55 -3.52 23.32 4.10
CA ALA A 55 -3.24 23.95 5.40
C ALA A 55 -3.29 25.49 5.33
N SER A 56 -2.91 26.07 4.19
CA SER A 56 -2.97 27.52 3.94
C SER A 56 -4.36 28.04 3.55
N LYS A 57 -5.41 27.20 3.58
CA LYS A 57 -6.79 27.51 3.19
C LYS A 57 -6.92 28.09 1.78
N LYS A 58 -6.03 27.70 0.86
CA LYS A 58 -6.19 28.03 -0.56
C LYS A 58 -7.27 27.13 -1.16
N ASN A 59 -8.52 27.61 -1.13
CA ASN A 59 -9.69 26.89 -1.62
C ASN A 59 -9.59 26.46 -3.11
N ASN A 60 -8.71 27.09 -3.91
CA ASN A 60 -8.50 26.76 -5.33
C ASN A 60 -7.34 25.78 -5.57
N ALA A 61 -6.69 25.26 -4.52
CA ALA A 61 -5.51 24.41 -4.66
C ALA A 61 -5.83 22.91 -4.66
N TYR A 62 -7.11 22.53 -4.56
CA TYR A 62 -7.51 21.14 -4.68
C TYR A 62 -7.08 20.57 -6.03
N THR A 63 -6.36 19.46 -6.00
CA THR A 63 -5.95 18.69 -7.18
C THR A 63 -6.46 17.28 -7.02
N SER A 64 -7.20 16.76 -8.00
CA SER A 64 -7.72 15.39 -7.96
C SER A 64 -6.61 14.36 -8.03
N TRP A 65 -6.82 13.19 -7.41
CA TRP A 65 -5.86 12.11 -7.42
C TRP A 65 -5.50 11.65 -8.84
N ASP A 66 -6.45 11.59 -9.77
CA ASP A 66 -6.18 11.19 -11.16
C ASP A 66 -5.20 12.14 -11.87
N LYS A 67 -5.20 13.42 -11.50
CA LYS A 67 -4.23 14.40 -12.01
C LYS A 67 -2.86 14.29 -11.35
N VAL A 68 -2.79 13.79 -10.11
CA VAL A 68 -1.53 13.57 -9.39
C VAL A 68 -0.86 12.26 -9.83
N LYS A 69 -1.63 11.19 -10.06
CA LYS A 69 -1.09 9.87 -10.43
C LYS A 69 -0.65 9.78 -11.90
N SER A 70 -1.11 10.67 -12.78
CA SER A 70 -0.83 10.67 -14.22
C SER A 70 0.51 11.31 -14.62
N VAL A 71 1.40 11.50 -13.64
CA VAL A 71 2.56 12.41 -13.70
C VAL A 71 3.90 11.69 -13.72
#